data_AF-A0A7K5P4K0-F1
#
_entry.id   AF-A0A7K5P4K0-F1
#
_cell.length_a   1.000
_cell.length_b   1.000
_cell.length_c   1.000
_cell.angle_alpha   90.00
_cell.angle_beta   90.00
_cell.angle_gamma   90.00
#
_symmetry.space_group_name_H-M   'P 1'
#
loop_
_entity.id
_entity.type
_entity.pdbx_description
1 polymer ?
#
loop_
_entity_poly.entity_id
_entity_poly.type
_entity_poly.pdbx_seq_one_letter_code
_entity_poly.pdbx_strand_id
1 'polypeptide(L)'
;LPQLGPHLPPRATQQPWRLLYCTGRDGFSLRSLYRRGGPPGSPALLLIRDTEAQAFGAFCATAIRCSNGFYGTGETFLFSFSPELKV
;
A
#
# COMPACT_ATOMS: atom_id res chain seq x y z
N LEU A 1 7.02 -0.37 -9.69
CA LEU A 1 5.95 -1.32 -10.07
C LEU A 1 6.42 -2.50 -10.91
N PRO A 2 7.37 -2.41 -11.87
CA PRO A 2 7.70 -3.55 -12.73
C PRO A 2 8.01 -4.85 -11.97
N GLN A 3 8.72 -4.75 -10.84
CA GLN A 3 9.05 -5.90 -9.99
C GLN A 3 7.84 -6.44 -9.21
N LEU A 4 6.92 -5.58 -8.75
CA LEU A 4 5.75 -5.99 -7.96
C LEU A 4 4.54 -6.36 -8.84
N GLY A 5 4.51 -5.87 -10.08
CA GLY A 5 3.41 -6.03 -11.03
C GLY A 5 2.93 -7.47 -11.21
N PRO A 6 3.82 -8.47 -11.35
CA PRO A 6 3.44 -9.88 -11.46
C PRO A 6 2.71 -10.45 -10.24
N HIS A 7 2.87 -9.83 -9.07
CA HIS A 7 2.26 -10.27 -7.81
C HIS A 7 0.94 -9.55 -7.50
N LEU A 8 0.63 -8.48 -8.24
CA LEU A 8 -0.63 -7.75 -8.06
C LEU A 8 -1.79 -8.55 -8.65
N PRO A 9 -2.99 -8.53 -8.02
CA PRO A 9 -4.18 -9.09 -8.62
C PRO A 9 -4.45 -8.46 -10.01
N PRO A 10 -5.00 -9.22 -10.98
CA PRO A 10 -5.25 -8.69 -12.33
C PRO A 10 -6.02 -7.37 -12.33
N ARG A 11 -7.01 -7.20 -11.45
CA ARG A 11 -7.77 -5.93 -11.35
C ARG A 11 -6.92 -4.71 -11.00
N ALA A 12 -5.80 -4.90 -10.29
CA ALA A 12 -4.90 -3.83 -9.85
C ALA A 12 -3.82 -3.50 -10.87
N THR A 13 -3.58 -4.35 -11.87
CA THR A 13 -2.63 -4.09 -12.98
C THR A 13 -3.29 -3.35 -14.14
N GLN A 14 -4.62 -3.40 -14.27
CA GLN A 14 -5.38 -2.75 -15.34
C GLN A 14 -5.59 -1.24 -15.15
N GLN A 15 -5.25 -0.68 -13.97
CA GLN A 15 -5.48 0.74 -13.68
C GLN A 15 -4.17 1.46 -13.29
N PRO A 16 -4.00 2.74 -13.68
CA PRO A 16 -2.83 3.50 -13.29
C PRO A 16 -2.85 3.79 -11.79
N TRP A 17 -1.69 3.60 -11.15
CA TRP A 17 -1.50 3.93 -9.75
C TRP A 17 -1.36 5.44 -9.57
N ARG A 18 -1.98 5.98 -8.52
CA ARG A 18 -1.88 7.41 -8.15
C ARG A 18 -1.40 7.55 -6.71
N LEU A 19 -0.50 8.49 -6.47
CA LEU A 19 0.03 8.79 -5.15
C LEU A 19 -1.00 9.54 -4.29
N LEU A 20 -1.65 8.83 -3.38
CA LEU A 20 -2.64 9.41 -2.46
C LEU A 20 -1.98 10.14 -1.29
N TYR A 21 -0.91 9.58 -0.74
CA TYR A 21 -0.24 10.08 0.46
C TYR A 21 1.28 9.86 0.42
N CYS A 22 2.06 10.85 0.83
CA CYS A 22 3.50 10.73 1.03
C CYS A 22 3.92 11.55 2.25
N THR A 23 4.68 10.97 3.17
CA THR A 23 5.07 11.65 4.42
C THR A 23 5.93 12.90 4.18
N GLY A 24 6.73 12.92 3.11
CA GLY A 24 7.51 14.11 2.72
C GLY A 24 6.67 15.28 2.21
N ARG A 25 5.45 15.03 1.71
CA ARG A 25 4.53 16.07 1.21
C ARG A 25 3.41 16.39 2.21
N ASP A 26 2.87 15.35 2.85
CA ASP A 26 1.61 15.41 3.60
C ASP A 26 1.80 15.28 5.12
N GLY A 27 3.04 15.05 5.58
CA GLY A 27 3.38 14.87 6.99
C GLY A 27 3.18 13.45 7.51
N PHE A 28 3.38 13.24 8.80
CA PHE A 28 3.43 11.90 9.43
C PHE A 28 2.17 11.53 10.24
N SER A 29 1.08 12.30 10.12
CA SER A 29 -0.13 12.02 10.88
C SER A 29 -0.97 10.89 10.27
N LEU A 30 -1.29 9.88 11.08
CA LEU A 30 -2.24 8.83 10.66
C LEU A 30 -3.62 9.40 10.34
N ARG A 31 -4.04 10.46 11.05
CA ARG A 31 -5.33 11.12 10.80
C ARG A 31 -5.41 11.72 9.40
N SER A 32 -4.33 12.35 8.90
CA SER A 32 -4.29 12.86 7.53
C SER A 32 -4.19 11.74 6.51
N LEU A 33 -3.47 10.66 6.81
CA LEU A 33 -3.43 9.47 5.95
C LEU A 33 -4.82 8.88 5.76
N TYR A 34 -5.57 8.62 6.84
CA TYR A 34 -6.91 8.04 6.74
C TYR A 34 -7.91 8.93 5.99
N ARG A 35 -7.80 10.26 6.12
CA ARG A 35 -8.64 11.22 5.35
C ARG A 35 -8.35 11.22 3.86
N ARG A 36 -7.15 10.79 3.46
CA ARG A 36 -6.72 10.67 2.06
C ARG A 36 -6.73 9.21 1.58
N GLY A 37 -7.22 8.29 2.42
CA GLY A 37 -7.50 6.92 2.01
C GLY A 37 -8.39 6.92 0.78
N GLY A 38 -8.09 6.06 -0.19
CA GLY A 38 -8.85 5.97 -1.43
C GLY A 38 -10.33 5.65 -1.20
N PRO A 39 -11.16 5.69 -2.25
CA PRO A 39 -12.57 5.33 -2.16
C PRO A 39 -12.78 3.97 -1.48
N PRO A 40 -13.88 3.77 -0.73
CA PRO A 40 -14.20 2.48 -0.16
C PRO A 40 -14.13 1.36 -1.22
N GLY A 41 -13.41 0.28 -0.91
CA GLY A 41 -13.22 -0.85 -1.82
C GLY A 41 -12.08 -0.69 -2.85
N SER A 42 -11.46 0.48 -3.00
CA SER A 42 -10.29 0.62 -3.88
C SER A 42 -9.06 -0.05 -3.25
N PRO A 43 -8.21 -0.78 -4.01
CA PRO A 43 -6.96 -1.29 -3.46
C PRO A 43 -6.00 -0.15 -3.11
N ALA A 44 -5.08 -0.41 -2.19
CA ALA A 44 -4.03 0.53 -1.81
C ALA A 44 -2.67 -0.16 -1.80
N LEU A 45 -1.62 0.57 -2.17
CA LEU A 45 -0.24 0.11 -2.06
C LEU A 45 0.46 0.99 -1.03
N LEU A 46 0.80 0.40 0.11
CA LEU A 46 1.59 1.04 1.15
C LEU A 46 3.06 0.71 0.88
N LEU A 47 3.87 1.74 0.68
CA LEU A 47 5.32 1.62 0.54
C LEU A 47 5.99 2.39 1.67
N ILE A 48 6.83 1.70 2.43
CA ILE A 48 7.61 2.24 3.54
C ILE A 48 9.08 2.18 3.13
N ARG A 49 9.78 3.28 3.37
CA ARG A 49 11.24 3.33 3.37
C ARG A 49 11.69 3.68 4.78
N ASP A 50 12.45 2.81 5.41
CA ASP A 50 13.00 3.08 6.73
C ASP A 50 14.25 3.96 6.68
N THR A 51 14.82 4.22 7.87
CA THR A 51 16.04 5.02 8.04
C THR A 51 17.31 4.34 7.54
N GLU A 52 17.27 3.02 7.32
CA GLU A 52 18.36 2.20 6.78
C GLU A 52 18.18 1.95 5.27
N ALA A 53 17.34 2.74 4.62
CA ALA A 53 17.01 2.67 3.20
C ALA A 53 16.38 1.34 2.74
N GLN A 54 15.88 0.51 3.66
CA GLN A 54 15.13 -0.69 3.31
C GLN A 54 13.73 -0.30 2.82
N ALA A 55 13.27 -0.95 1.77
CA ALA A 55 11.95 -0.75 1.20
C ALA A 55 11.08 -1.99 1.42
N PHE A 56 9.91 -1.80 1.98
CA PHE A 56 8.93 -2.87 2.24
C PHE A 56 7.54 -2.26 2.33
N GLY A 57 6.51 -3.11 2.44
CA GLY A 57 5.15 -2.62 2.53
C GLY A 57 4.09 -3.69 2.37
N ALA A 58 2.92 -3.24 1.95
CA ALA A 58 1.76 -4.10 1.77
C ALA A 58 0.94 -3.68 0.56
N PHE A 59 0.45 -4.66 -0.20
CA PHE A 59 -0.70 -4.47 -1.05
C PHE A 59 -1.96 -4.74 -0.22
N CYS A 60 -2.83 -3.74 -0.09
CA CYS A 60 -4.10 -3.86 0.60
C CYS A 60 -5.21 -4.02 -0.44
N ALA A 61 -5.98 -5.12 -0.35
CA ALA A 61 -7.08 -5.37 -1.27
C ALA A 61 -8.23 -4.35 -1.16
N THR A 62 -8.26 -3.58 -0.06
CA THR A 62 -9.23 -2.50 0.19
C THR A 62 -8.53 -1.24 0.71
N ALA A 63 -9.22 -0.11 0.68
CA ALA A 63 -8.68 1.16 1.11
C ALA A 63 -8.31 1.16 2.60
N ILE A 64 -7.16 1.77 2.91
CA ILE A 64 -6.67 1.95 4.27
C ILE A 64 -7.61 2.92 4.99
N ARG A 65 -8.27 2.43 6.05
CA ARG A 65 -9.25 3.17 6.83
C ARG A 65 -9.18 2.81 8.32
N CYS A 66 -9.73 3.69 9.15
CA CYS A 66 -10.02 3.35 10.54
C CYS A 66 -11.13 2.28 10.60
N SER A 67 -10.97 1.30 11.47
CA SER A 67 -11.93 0.23 11.71
C SER A 67 -11.84 -0.23 13.16
N ASN A 68 -12.95 -0.64 13.75
CA ASN A 68 -13.00 -1.21 15.10
C ASN A 68 -12.58 -2.69 15.14
N GLY A 69 -12.31 -3.29 13.98
CA GLY A 69 -11.83 -4.67 13.84
C GLY A 69 -11.00 -4.87 12.56
N PHE A 70 -10.46 -6.07 12.40
CA PHE A 70 -9.71 -6.43 11.20
C PHE A 70 -10.59 -6.40 9.94
N TYR A 71 -10.00 -5.99 8.83
CA TYR A 71 -10.66 -5.93 7.52
C TYR A 71 -9.67 -6.27 6.41
N GLY A 72 -10.21 -6.53 5.22
CA GLY A 72 -9.44 -6.91 4.04
C GLY A 72 -9.92 -8.25 3.49
N THR A 73 -9.18 -8.77 2.51
CA THR A 73 -9.38 -10.10 1.91
C THR A 73 -8.04 -10.83 1.85
N GLY A 74 -8.07 -12.13 1.52
CA GLY A 74 -6.86 -12.93 1.31
C GLY A 74 -5.99 -12.51 0.11
N GLU A 75 -6.43 -11.52 -0.68
CA GLU A 75 -5.59 -10.90 -1.72
C GLU A 75 -4.62 -9.87 -1.15
N THR A 76 -4.73 -9.54 0.15
CA THR A 76 -3.79 -8.66 0.85
C THR A 76 -2.50 -9.42 1.12
N PHE A 77 -1.36 -8.83 0.73
CA PHE A 77 -0.05 -9.44 0.94
C PHE A 77 0.98 -8.41 1.39
N LEU A 78 2.05 -8.91 2.01
CA LEU A 78 3.21 -8.11 2.39
C LEU A 78 4.29 -8.25 1.32
N PHE A 79 5.20 -7.28 1.25
CA PHE A 79 6.39 -7.43 0.42
C PHE A 79 7.58 -6.75 1.06
N SER A 80 8.77 -7.26 0.77
CA SER A 80 10.06 -6.67 1.13
C SER A 80 10.98 -6.69 -0.08
N PHE A 81 11.76 -5.63 -0.30
CA PHE A 81 12.81 -5.59 -1.32
C PHE A 81 14.19 -6.03 -0.79
N SER A 82 14.28 -6.46 0.47
CA SER A 82 15.54 -6.82 1.14
C SER A 82 15.55 -8.27 1.64
N PRO A 83 16.60 -9.06 1.34
CA PRO A 83 17.75 -8.74 0.47
C PRO A 83 17.39 -8.71 -1.03
N GLU A 84 16.26 -9.31 -1.39
CA GLU A 84 15.67 -9.35 -2.73
C GLU A 84 14.14 -9.25 -2.60
N LEU A 85 13.43 -9.03 -3.71
CA LEU A 85 11.97 -8.94 -3.66
C LEU A 85 11.36 -10.27 -3.20
N LYS A 86 10.63 -10.22 -2.07
CA LYS A 86 9.77 -11.29 -1.57
C LYS A 86 8.38 -10.74 -1.34
N VAL A 87 7.38 -11.53 -1.74
CA VAL A 87 5.95 -11.26 -1.59
C VAL A 87 5.33 -12.41 -0.81
#